data_AF-A0A9D4CFK0-F1
#
_entry.id   AF-A0A9D4CFK0-F1
#
_cell.length_a   1.000
_cell.length_b   1.000
_cell.length_c   1.000
_cell.angle_alpha   90.00
_cell.angle_beta   90.00
_cell.angle_gamma   90.00
#
_symmetry.space_group_name_H-M   'P 1'
#
loop_
_entity.id
_entity.type
_entity.pdbx_description
1 polymer ?
#
loop_
_entity_poly.entity_id
_entity_poly.type
_entity_poly.pdbx_seq_one_letter_code
_entity_poly.pdbx_strand_id
1 'polypeptide(L)'
;MRAYLRKTVDQCRRQGYVQTMTGRKRYLPAITSPNPHARAQAERQAVNTTVQGSAADLVKRAMVSIDKSLEEMFPNTLYTHRHKLASKKIFSVKVPGYIALFVHHSCMQFC
;
A
#
# COMPACT_ATOMS: atom_id res chain seq x y z
N MET A 1 13.93 16.05 -5.75
CA MET A 1 13.00 15.45 -4.76
C MET A 1 12.16 16.48 -4.00
N ARG A 2 12.75 17.50 -3.37
CA ARG A 2 12.01 18.51 -2.58
C ARG A 2 10.83 19.18 -3.28
N ALA A 3 10.95 19.49 -4.59
CA ALA A 3 9.89 20.13 -5.36
C ALA A 3 8.62 19.24 -5.49
N TYR A 4 8.79 17.94 -5.69
CA TYR A 4 7.69 16.98 -5.76
C TYR A 4 6.94 16.89 -4.43
N LEU A 5 7.68 16.78 -3.31
CA LEU A 5 7.09 16.72 -1.98
C LEU A 5 6.29 17.99 -1.64
N ARG A 6 6.83 19.17 -1.97
CA ARG A 6 6.10 20.45 -1.83
C ARG A 6 4.83 20.46 -2.66
N LYS A 7 4.91 20.08 -3.93
CA LYS A 7 3.74 19.99 -4.82
C LYS A 7 2.64 19.07 -4.25
N THR A 8 3.02 17.91 -3.71
CA THR A 8 2.09 16.97 -3.07
C THR A 8 1.41 17.57 -1.84
N VAL A 9 2.17 18.24 -0.98
CA VAL A 9 1.62 18.92 0.22
C VAL A 9 0.71 20.07 -0.19
N ASP A 10 1.11 20.89 -1.16
CA ASP A 10 0.30 22.02 -1.64
C ASP A 10 -1.00 21.55 -2.29
N GLN A 11 -0.95 20.45 -3.05
CA GLN A 11 -2.15 19.82 -3.59
C GLN A 11 -3.06 19.29 -2.48
N CYS A 12 -2.47 18.64 -1.46
CA CYS A 12 -3.23 18.14 -0.32
C CYS A 12 -3.92 19.27 0.47
N ARG A 13 -3.26 20.43 0.62
CA ARG A 13 -3.86 21.63 1.24
C ARG A 13 -5.06 22.16 0.45
N ARG A 14 -4.98 22.16 -0.88
CA ARG A 14 -6.09 22.61 -1.75
C ARG A 14 -7.25 21.63 -1.80
N GLN A 15 -6.97 20.32 -1.81
CA GLN A 15 -7.98 19.27 -2.04
C GLN A 15 -8.52 18.64 -0.75
N GLY A 16 -7.82 18.78 0.38
CA GLY A 16 -8.14 18.12 1.65
C GLY A 16 -7.77 16.63 1.70
N TYR A 17 -7.19 16.09 0.62
CA TYR A 17 -6.74 14.70 0.54
C TYR A 17 -5.47 14.55 -0.28
N VAL A 18 -4.81 13.41 -0.11
CA VAL A 18 -3.70 12.93 -0.95
C VAL A 18 -4.10 11.63 -1.65
N GLN A 19 -3.47 11.31 -2.77
CA GLN A 19 -3.80 10.13 -3.57
C GLN A 19 -2.54 9.35 -3.97
N THR A 20 -2.60 8.01 -3.94
CA THR A 20 -1.54 7.16 -4.50
C THR A 20 -1.62 7.15 -6.04
N MET A 21 -0.57 6.65 -6.71
CA MET A 21 -0.55 6.50 -8.18
C MET A 21 -1.66 5.60 -8.72
N THR A 22 -2.20 4.69 -7.91
CA THR A 22 -3.32 3.82 -8.31
C THR A 22 -4.69 4.42 -7.99
N GLY A 23 -4.71 5.62 -7.42
CA GLY A 23 -5.94 6.38 -7.22
C GLY A 23 -6.54 6.27 -5.80
N ARG A 24 -5.90 5.57 -4.86
CA ARG A 24 -6.40 5.45 -3.48
C ARG A 24 -6.23 6.78 -2.74
N LYS A 25 -7.34 7.32 -2.21
CA LYS A 25 -7.36 8.62 -1.50
C LYS A 25 -7.20 8.45 0.02
N ARG A 26 -6.50 9.38 0.66
CA ARG A 26 -6.43 9.56 2.12
C ARG A 26 -6.72 11.01 2.47
N TYR A 27 -7.76 11.25 3.26
CA TYR A 27 -8.11 12.57 3.74
C TYR A 27 -7.23 12.97 4.92
N LEU A 28 -6.76 14.21 4.92
CA LEU A 28 -5.84 14.75 5.92
C LEU A 28 -6.34 16.13 6.37
N PRO A 29 -7.42 16.20 7.17
CA PRO A 29 -8.03 17.48 7.56
C PRO A 29 -7.08 18.35 8.37
N ALA A 30 -6.12 17.75 9.09
CA ALA A 30 -5.12 18.48 9.87
C ALA A 30 -4.09 19.25 9.03
N ILE A 31 -4.09 19.11 7.69
CA ILE A 31 -3.13 19.79 6.80
C ILE A 31 -3.28 21.33 6.81
N THR A 32 -4.47 21.83 7.14
CA THR A 32 -4.77 23.26 7.31
C THR A 32 -4.91 23.67 8.78
N SER A 33 -4.59 22.76 9.71
CA SER A 33 -4.72 23.05 11.14
C SER A 33 -3.85 24.23 11.57
N PRO A 34 -4.35 25.11 12.45
CA PRO A 34 -3.53 26.16 13.06
C PRO A 34 -2.45 25.57 13.97
N ASN A 35 -2.65 24.35 14.49
CA ASN A 35 -1.65 23.66 15.30
C ASN A 35 -0.48 23.19 14.43
N PRO A 36 0.76 23.71 14.65
CA PRO A 36 1.91 23.36 13.82
C PRO A 36 2.31 21.88 13.93
N HIS A 37 2.11 21.23 15.09
CA HIS A 37 2.42 19.81 15.26
C HIS A 37 1.48 18.92 14.45
N ALA A 38 0.17 19.21 14.50
CA ALA A 38 -0.84 18.50 13.74
C ALA A 38 -0.61 18.66 12.22
N ARG A 39 -0.28 19.87 11.79
CA ARG A 39 0.06 20.16 10.39
C ARG A 39 1.31 19.40 9.93
N ALA A 40 2.39 19.43 10.71
CA ALA A 40 3.62 18.70 10.37
C ALA A 40 3.39 17.18 10.31
N GLN A 41 2.53 16.63 11.17
CA GLN A 41 2.14 15.23 11.09
C GLN A 41 1.36 14.92 9.82
N ALA A 42 0.37 15.75 9.47
CA ALA A 42 -0.39 15.61 8.23
C ALA A 42 0.51 15.67 6.99
N GLU A 43 1.50 16.57 6.97
CA GLU A 43 2.48 16.66 5.88
C GLU A 43 3.31 15.37 5.73
N ARG A 44 3.79 14.81 6.85
CA ARG A 44 4.49 13.50 6.83
C ARG A 44 3.59 12.39 6.32
N GLN A 45 2.32 12.36 6.74
CA GLN A 45 1.35 11.37 6.26
C GLN A 45 1.05 11.52 4.77
N ALA A 46 0.98 12.75 4.26
CA ALA A 46 0.77 13.02 2.83
C ALA A 46 1.91 12.44 1.99
N VAL A 47 3.16 12.69 2.42
CA VAL A 47 4.36 12.17 1.74
C VAL A 47 4.41 10.64 1.80
N ASN A 48 4.24 10.05 2.99
CA ASN A 48 4.29 8.60 3.17
C ASN A 48 3.21 7.89 2.35
N THR A 49 2.00 8.44 2.36
CA THR A 49 0.89 7.88 1.58
C THR A 49 1.20 7.91 0.08
N THR A 50 1.76 9.01 -0.42
CA THR A 50 2.04 9.14 -1.87
C THR A 50 3.18 8.23 -2.31
N VAL A 51 4.29 8.20 -1.57
CA VAL A 51 5.48 7.45 -1.98
C VAL A 51 5.33 5.96 -1.65
N GLN A 52 5.17 5.64 -0.36
CA GLN A 52 5.12 4.26 0.10
C GLN A 52 3.81 3.60 -0.29
N GLY A 53 2.68 4.33 -0.20
CA GLY A 53 1.39 3.79 -0.60
C GLY A 53 1.34 3.41 -2.08
N SER A 54 1.94 4.22 -2.97
CA SER A 54 2.02 3.88 -4.40
C SER A 54 2.91 2.67 -4.67
N ALA A 55 4.04 2.57 -3.98
CA ALA A 55 4.92 1.40 -4.10
C ALA A 55 4.21 0.12 -3.63
N ALA A 56 3.50 0.20 -2.50
CA ALA A 56 2.73 -0.92 -1.96
C ALA A 56 1.62 -1.37 -2.91
N ASP A 57 0.93 -0.43 -3.56
CA ASP A 57 -0.11 -0.73 -4.53
C ASP A 57 0.48 -1.46 -5.77
N LEU A 58 1.65 -1.04 -6.24
CA LEU A 58 2.35 -1.69 -7.36
C LEU A 58 2.76 -3.12 -7.00
N VAL A 59 3.38 -3.31 -5.83
CA VAL A 59 3.80 -4.62 -5.34
C VAL A 59 2.60 -5.55 -5.19
N LYS A 60 1.50 -5.06 -4.62
CA LYS A 60 0.27 -5.86 -4.47
C LYS A 60 -0.33 -6.27 -5.82
N ARG A 61 -0.30 -5.39 -6.83
CA ARG A 61 -0.73 -5.74 -8.19
C ARG A 61 0.18 -6.79 -8.84
N ALA A 62 1.49 -6.63 -8.71
CA ALA A 62 2.46 -7.58 -9.23
C ALA A 62 2.25 -8.97 -8.62
N MET A 63 2.01 -9.02 -7.31
CA MET A 63 1.72 -10.26 -6.60
C MET A 63 0.49 -10.99 -7.11
N VAL A 64 -0.64 -10.28 -7.28
CA VAL A 64 -1.85 -10.89 -7.84
C VAL A 64 -1.62 -11.40 -9.26
N SER A 65 -0.80 -10.70 -10.05
CA SER A 65 -0.44 -11.16 -11.40
C SER A 65 0.38 -12.44 -11.35
N ILE A 66 1.41 -12.50 -10.50
CA ILE A 66 2.27 -13.67 -10.36
C ILE A 66 1.47 -14.87 -9.84
N ASP A 67 0.60 -14.66 -8.85
CA ASP A 67 -0.27 -15.71 -8.29
C ASP A 67 -1.14 -16.38 -9.36
N LYS A 68 -1.77 -15.58 -10.24
CA LYS A 68 -2.54 -16.09 -11.39
C LYS A 68 -1.68 -16.86 -12.38
N SER A 69 -0.52 -16.31 -12.74
CA SER A 69 0.40 -17.00 -13.67
C SER A 69 0.89 -18.33 -13.10
N LEU A 70 1.05 -18.43 -11.77
CA LEU A 70 1.44 -19.69 -11.12
C LEU A 70 0.31 -20.72 -11.09
N GLU A 71 -0.95 -20.29 -10.88
CA GLU A 71 -2.13 -21.16 -11.02
C GLU A 71 -2.23 -21.76 -12.43
N GLU A 72 -1.97 -20.96 -13.45
CA GLU A 72 -1.99 -21.39 -14.85
C GLU A 72 -0.84 -22.34 -15.20
N MET A 73 0.39 -22.03 -14.77
CA MET A 73 1.58 -22.85 -15.07
C MET A 73 1.59 -24.17 -14.29
N PHE A 74 1.04 -24.19 -13.08
CA PHE A 74 1.10 -25.37 -12.21
C PHE A 74 -0.29 -25.72 -11.63
N PRO A 75 -1.24 -26.16 -12.46
CA PRO A 75 -2.64 -26.38 -12.07
C PRO A 75 -2.85 -27.46 -11.01
N ASN A 76 -1.92 -28.41 -10.89
CA ASN A 76 -1.95 -29.49 -9.90
C ASN A 76 -1.20 -29.15 -8.60
N THR A 77 -0.77 -27.89 -8.42
CA THR A 77 -0.05 -27.48 -7.21
C THR A 77 -0.98 -27.51 -6.00
N LEU A 78 -0.65 -28.37 -5.05
CA LEU A 78 -1.30 -28.40 -3.74
C LEU A 78 -0.87 -27.19 -2.92
N TYR A 79 -1.79 -26.23 -2.78
CA TYR A 79 -1.72 -25.20 -1.75
C TYR A 79 -1.79 -25.88 -0.40
N THR A 80 -0.73 -25.82 0.40
CA THR A 80 -0.70 -26.51 1.70
C THR A 80 -1.59 -25.85 2.73
N HIS A 81 -1.87 -24.54 2.59
CA HIS A 81 -2.81 -23.83 3.45
C HIS A 81 -3.60 -22.80 2.66
N ARG A 82 -4.80 -23.16 2.21
CA ARG A 82 -5.80 -22.22 1.73
C ARG A 82 -6.61 -21.74 2.92
N HIS A 83 -6.14 -20.73 3.64
CA HIS A 83 -7.00 -20.06 4.60
C HIS A 83 -8.10 -19.34 3.81
N LYS A 84 -9.33 -19.87 3.80
CA LYS A 84 -10.52 -19.12 3.37
C LYS A 84 -10.73 -17.99 4.38
N LEU A 85 -10.01 -16.89 4.23
CA LEU A 85 -10.36 -15.66 4.94
C LEU A 85 -11.56 -15.06 4.24
N ALA A 86 -12.66 -14.90 4.98
CA ALA A 86 -13.86 -14.18 4.56
C ALA A 86 -13.62 -12.70 4.21
N SER A 87 -12.36 -12.21 4.17
CA SER A 87 -12.01 -10.85 3.77
C SER A 87 -10.50 -10.75 3.42
N LYS A 88 -10.18 -10.94 2.14
CA LYS A 88 -9.01 -10.45 1.38
C LYS A 88 -7.82 -9.82 2.16
N LYS A 89 -7.04 -10.60 2.93
CA LYS A 89 -5.67 -10.22 3.38
C LYS A 89 -4.69 -11.38 3.13
N ILE A 90 -3.71 -11.13 2.27
CA ILE A 90 -2.77 -12.09 1.64
C ILE A 90 -1.58 -12.37 2.55
N PHE A 91 -1.32 -13.64 2.87
CA PHE A 91 -0.09 -14.16 3.47
C PHE A 91 0.05 -15.66 3.16
N SER A 92 1.06 -16.13 2.41
CA SER A 92 1.26 -17.57 2.08
C SER A 92 2.75 -17.94 1.91
N VAL A 93 3.37 -18.65 2.88
CA VAL A 93 4.84 -18.98 3.00
C VAL A 93 4.91 -20.43 2.78
N LYS A 94 5.88 -20.81 1.97
CA LYS A 94 6.20 -22.21 1.79
C LYS A 94 7.69 -22.32 1.44
N VAL A 95 8.39 -23.22 2.15
CA VAL A 95 9.73 -23.76 1.89
C VAL A 95 9.67 -25.26 2.24
N PRO A 96 10.31 -26.21 1.52
CA PRO A 96 11.28 -26.08 0.41
C PRO A 96 10.71 -26.47 -0.97
N GLY A 97 11.06 -25.71 -2.01
CA GLY A 97 10.57 -25.91 -3.39
C GLY A 97 9.36 -25.06 -3.80
N TYR A 98 9.13 -23.90 -3.16
CA TYR A 98 7.90 -23.14 -3.32
C TYR A 98 8.11 -21.62 -3.42
N ILE A 99 7.19 -20.94 -4.11
CA ILE A 99 7.14 -19.47 -4.20
C ILE A 99 6.32 -18.92 -3.03
N ALA A 100 6.98 -18.19 -2.13
CA ALA A 100 6.34 -17.51 -1.01
C ALA A 100 6.17 -16.01 -1.33
N LEU A 101 4.94 -15.55 -1.57
CA LEU A 101 4.63 -14.12 -1.68
C LEU A 101 3.98 -13.64 -0.37
N PHE A 102 4.79 -13.06 0.52
CA PHE A 102 4.32 -12.35 1.71
C PHE A 102 4.28 -10.88 1.43
N VAL A 103 3.11 -10.29 1.57
CA VAL A 103 3.04 -8.89 2.00
C VAL A 103 2.32 -8.88 3.32
N HIS A 104 3.10 -8.67 4.37
CA HIS A 104 2.55 -8.58 5.69
C HIS A 104 1.59 -7.39 5.77
N HIS A 105 0.29 -7.65 5.70
CA HIS A 105 -0.77 -6.64 5.60
C HIS A 105 -0.86 -5.73 6.85
N SER A 106 -0.05 -6.02 7.87
CA SER A 106 0.06 -5.27 9.12
C SER A 106 1.40 -4.49 9.25
N CYS A 107 2.31 -4.53 8.27
CA CYS A 107 3.58 -3.78 8.34
C CYS A 107 3.46 -2.31 7.85
N MET A 108 2.36 -1.94 7.18
CA MET A 108 2.12 -0.56 6.74
C MET A 108 1.01 0.16 7.51
N GLN A 109 0.62 -0.35 8.69
CA GLN A 109 -0.34 0.33 9.57
C GLN A 109 0.29 1.42 10.44
N PHE A 110 1.62 1.59 10.41
CA PHE A 110 2.29 2.77 10.98
C PHE A 110 2.60 3.80 9.89
N CYS A 111 1.55 4.45 9.38
CA CYS A 111 1.60 5.72 8.63
C CYS A 111 0.34 6.54 8.91
#